data_AF-A0A2W6YPU4-F1
#
_entry.id   AF-A0A2W6YPU4-F1
#
_cell.length_a   1.000
_cell.length_b   1.000
_cell.length_c   1.000
_cell.angle_alpha   90.00
_cell.angle_beta   90.00
_cell.angle_gamma   90.00
#
_symmetry.space_group_name_H-M   'P 1'
#
loop_
_entity.id
_entity.type
_entity.pdbx_description
1 polymer ?
#
loop_
_entity_poly.entity_id
_entity_poly.type
_entity_poly.pdbx_seq_one_letter_code
_entity_poly.pdbx_strand_id
1 'polypeptide(L)'
;MGVLRTGVISAPVRIQVSRTGRPALGTRLKAPRVSQDHPLDRALPLDQVLVGDCVAAMEALPPASVDLVFADPPYNLQLGGDLRRPDDSLVDAVDDDWDKFASFADYDAFTRAWLAAARRVLKPDGALWVIGSYHNIFRVGSILQDLGFWMLNDIVWRKANPMPNFRG
;
A
#
# COMPACT_ATOMS: atom_id res chain seq x y z
N MET A 1 -52.61 -33.26 -17.05
CA MET A 1 -51.30 -33.92 -17.27
C MET A 1 -50.23 -32.85 -17.23
N GLY A 2 -49.57 -32.68 -16.09
CA GLY A 2 -48.50 -31.71 -15.91
C GLY A 2 -47.14 -32.38 -16.12
N VAL A 3 -46.21 -31.67 -16.74
CA VAL A 3 -44.79 -32.03 -16.74
C VAL A 3 -44.01 -30.81 -16.25
N LEU A 4 -43.39 -30.98 -15.09
CA LEU A 4 -42.55 -30.00 -14.40
C LEU A 4 -41.24 -29.76 -15.15
N ARG A 5 -40.80 -28.50 -15.16
CA ARG A 5 -39.42 -28.10 -15.49
C ARG A 5 -38.53 -28.41 -14.28
N THR A 6 -37.53 -29.26 -14.46
CA THR A 6 -36.49 -29.55 -13.47
C THR A 6 -35.45 -28.41 -13.49
N GLY A 7 -35.47 -27.57 -12.45
CA GLY A 7 -34.38 -26.65 -12.14
C GLY A 7 -33.26 -27.40 -11.42
N VAL A 8 -32.04 -27.31 -11.94
CA VAL A 8 -30.83 -27.77 -11.23
C VAL A 8 -30.34 -26.60 -10.38
N ILE A 9 -30.49 -26.72 -9.05
CA ILE A 9 -29.91 -25.80 -8.09
C ILE A 9 -28.48 -26.29 -7.80
N SER A 10 -27.46 -25.57 -8.25
CA SER A 10 -26.07 -25.84 -7.86
C SER A 10 -25.87 -25.39 -6.41
N ALA A 11 -25.44 -26.30 -5.54
CA ALA A 11 -25.10 -26.01 -4.15
C ALA A 11 -23.91 -25.03 -4.05
N PRO A 12 -23.84 -24.17 -3.02
CA PRO A 12 -22.70 -23.28 -2.81
C PRO A 12 -21.45 -24.07 -2.43
N VAL A 13 -20.34 -23.80 -3.12
CA VAL A 13 -19.01 -24.37 -2.82
C VAL A 13 -18.54 -23.83 -1.46
N ARG A 14 -18.56 -24.67 -0.43
CA ARG A 14 -17.88 -24.41 0.86
C ARG A 14 -16.42 -24.79 0.73
N ILE A 15 -15.52 -23.80 0.74
CA ILE A 15 -14.08 -24.04 0.87
C ILE A 15 -13.82 -24.48 2.32
N GLN A 16 -13.59 -25.78 2.55
CA GLN A 16 -13.08 -26.28 3.82
C GLN A 16 -11.57 -26.07 3.87
N VAL A 17 -11.10 -25.19 4.75
CA VAL A 17 -9.68 -25.05 5.07
C VAL A 17 -9.31 -26.12 6.10
N SER A 18 -8.61 -27.17 5.67
CA SER A 18 -8.01 -28.15 6.59
C SER A 18 -6.76 -27.54 7.22
N ARG A 19 -6.83 -27.21 8.52
CA ARG A 19 -5.65 -26.81 9.30
C ARG A 19 -4.85 -28.06 9.67
N THR A 20 -3.98 -28.52 8.79
CA THR A 20 -2.96 -29.52 9.12
C THR A 20 -1.73 -28.84 9.71
N GLY A 21 -1.88 -28.23 10.89
CA GLY A 21 -0.78 -27.67 11.67
C GLY A 21 -0.30 -28.67 12.72
N ARG A 22 0.96 -29.10 12.66
CA ARG A 22 1.66 -29.71 13.80
C ARG A 22 1.66 -28.72 14.98
N PRO A 23 1.55 -29.17 16.25
CA PRO A 23 1.73 -28.27 17.38
C PRO A 23 3.15 -27.69 17.34
N ALA A 24 3.27 -26.38 17.50
CA ALA A 24 4.56 -25.73 17.67
C ALA A 24 5.21 -26.26 18.97
N LEU A 25 6.30 -27.02 18.83
CA LEU A 25 7.16 -27.36 19.96
C LEU A 25 7.85 -26.09 20.46
N GLY A 26 7.79 -25.86 21.77
CA GLY A 26 8.81 -25.11 22.50
C GLY A 26 8.48 -23.64 22.79
N THR A 27 8.73 -23.29 24.05
CA THR A 27 8.59 -21.99 24.71
C THR A 27 9.10 -20.83 23.85
N ARG A 28 8.26 -19.79 23.63
CA ARG A 28 8.73 -18.52 23.05
C ARG A 28 9.84 -17.95 23.94
N LEU A 29 11.07 -17.91 23.42
CA LEU A 29 12.13 -17.09 24.01
C LEU A 29 11.62 -15.64 24.02
N LYS A 30 11.39 -15.09 25.21
CA LYS A 30 11.11 -13.66 25.36
C LYS A 30 12.39 -12.90 25.03
N ALA A 31 12.38 -12.17 23.92
CA ALA A 31 13.40 -11.16 23.66
C ALA A 31 13.43 -10.16 24.85
N PRO A 32 14.61 -9.65 25.25
CA PRO A 32 14.70 -8.66 26.30
C PRO A 32 13.88 -7.43 25.89
N ARG A 33 12.99 -6.97 26.77
CA ARG A 33 12.33 -5.68 26.57
C ARG A 33 13.39 -4.60 26.81
N VAL A 34 13.76 -3.89 25.74
CA VAL A 34 14.51 -2.64 25.88
C VAL A 34 13.64 -1.66 26.66
N SER A 35 14.19 -1.11 27.74
CA SER A 35 13.54 -0.11 28.58
C SER A 35 13.19 1.12 27.76
N GLN A 36 11.90 1.43 27.66
CA GLN A 36 11.34 2.56 26.93
C GLN A 36 11.35 3.81 27.82
N ASP A 37 12.52 4.36 28.12
CA ASP A 37 12.61 5.71 28.69
C ASP A 37 12.92 6.67 27.54
N HIS A 38 11.86 7.13 26.84
CA HIS A 38 11.98 8.17 25.82
C HIS A 38 11.36 9.49 26.32
N PRO A 39 12.05 10.65 26.20
CA PRO A 39 11.68 11.89 26.90
C PRO A 39 10.61 12.73 26.18
N LEU A 40 9.62 12.13 25.52
CA LEU A 40 8.58 12.86 24.79
C LEU A 40 7.18 12.40 25.25
N ASP A 41 6.70 12.99 26.34
CA ASP A 41 5.32 12.90 26.85
C ASP A 41 4.28 13.55 25.92
N ARG A 42 4.40 13.39 24.60
CA ARG A 42 3.31 13.69 23.67
C ARG A 42 2.63 12.36 23.34
N ALA A 43 1.44 12.16 23.89
CA ALA A 43 0.61 11.01 23.56
C ALA A 43 0.42 10.95 22.04
N LEU A 44 0.90 9.87 21.42
CA LEU A 44 0.65 9.62 20.00
C LEU A 44 -0.85 9.37 19.79
N PRO A 45 -1.42 9.77 18.65
CA PRO A 45 -2.81 9.47 18.31
C PRO A 45 -2.95 8.01 17.88
N LEU A 46 -2.74 7.08 18.82
CA LEU A 46 -2.85 5.65 18.59
C LEU A 46 -4.29 5.26 18.25
N ASP A 47 -4.43 4.27 17.36
CA ASP A 47 -5.72 3.71 16.92
C ASP A 47 -6.69 4.76 16.33
N GLN A 48 -6.14 5.81 15.71
CA GLN A 48 -6.90 6.91 15.12
C GLN A 48 -6.65 7.05 13.61
N VAL A 49 -7.69 7.51 12.90
CA VAL A 49 -7.60 7.96 11.51
C VAL A 49 -7.45 9.47 11.51
N LEU A 50 -6.30 9.94 11.04
CA LEU A 50 -6.03 11.36 10.87
C LEU A 50 -6.49 11.78 9.47
N VAL A 51 -7.51 12.62 9.39
CA VAL A 51 -8.04 13.14 8.12
C VAL A 51 -7.32 14.43 7.76
N GLY A 52 -6.68 14.45 6.59
CA GLY A 52 -6.00 15.64 6.06
C GLY A 52 -4.85 15.30 5.11
N ASP A 53 -4.07 16.32 4.76
CA ASP A 53 -2.82 16.16 4.03
C ASP A 53 -1.81 15.34 4.85
N CYS A 54 -1.18 14.34 4.22
CA CYS A 54 -0.32 13.40 4.93
C CYS A 54 1.00 14.04 5.36
N VAL A 55 1.52 15.03 4.64
CA VAL A 55 2.76 15.74 5.00
C VAL A 55 2.50 16.53 6.27
N ALA A 56 1.45 17.35 6.30
CA ALA A 56 1.07 18.13 7.48
C ALA A 56 0.75 17.23 8.69
N ALA A 57 0.03 16.12 8.47
CA ALA A 57 -0.28 15.17 9.54
C ALA A 57 0.99 14.51 10.09
N MET A 58 1.93 14.09 9.24
CA MET A 58 3.20 13.53 9.67
C MET A 58 4.07 14.57 10.37
N GLU A 59 4.13 15.82 9.90
CA GLU A 59 4.88 16.91 10.54
C GLU A 59 4.40 17.22 11.96
N ALA A 60 3.11 17.04 12.25
CA ALA A 60 2.56 17.22 13.58
C ALA A 60 2.98 16.13 14.60
N LEU A 61 3.43 14.96 14.12
CA LEU A 61 3.90 13.86 14.97
C LEU A 61 5.31 14.14 15.54
N PRO A 62 5.66 13.60 16.71
CA PRO A 62 7.05 13.64 17.17
C PRO A 62 8.01 12.97 16.17
N PRO A 63 9.28 13.43 16.05
CA PRO A 63 10.27 12.71 15.26
C PRO A 63 10.57 11.35 15.89
N ALA A 64 11.02 10.38 15.08
CA ALA A 64 11.39 9.04 15.56
C ALA A 64 10.32 8.38 16.46
N SER A 65 9.05 8.47 16.06
CA SER A 65 7.91 7.98 16.83
C SER A 65 7.20 6.78 16.20
N VAL A 66 7.55 6.42 14.96
CA VAL A 66 6.89 5.34 14.19
C VAL A 66 7.89 4.24 13.89
N ASP A 67 7.50 2.99 14.14
CA ASP A 67 8.33 1.79 13.85
C ASP A 67 8.26 1.35 12.38
N LEU A 68 7.10 1.55 11.73
CA LEU A 68 6.86 1.10 10.36
C LEU A 68 5.92 2.06 9.63
N VAL A 69 6.27 2.43 8.40
CA VAL A 69 5.39 3.15 7.48
C VAL A 69 5.04 2.23 6.30
N PHE A 70 3.77 2.23 5.90
CA PHE A 70 3.31 1.62 4.65
C PHE A 70 2.67 2.72 3.81
N ALA A 71 3.12 2.87 2.57
CA ALA A 71 2.67 3.92 1.66
C ALA A 71 2.24 3.31 0.31
N ASP A 72 1.01 3.63 -0.10
CA ASP A 72 0.46 3.40 -1.43
C ASP A 72 0.15 4.77 -2.06
N PRO A 73 1.18 5.49 -2.56
CA PRO A 73 1.00 6.82 -3.12
C PRO A 73 0.25 6.75 -4.47
N PRO A 74 -0.30 7.87 -4.97
CA PRO A 74 -0.77 7.95 -6.36
C PRO A 74 0.31 7.47 -7.36
N TYR A 75 -0.09 6.73 -8.39
CA TYR A 75 0.83 6.12 -9.36
C TYR A 75 1.11 7.02 -10.56
N ASN A 76 0.33 8.09 -10.73
CA ASN A 76 0.39 8.97 -11.89
C ASN A 76 0.28 8.15 -13.18
N LEU A 77 -0.87 7.49 -13.37
CA LEU A 77 -1.08 6.55 -14.47
C LEU A 77 -1.05 7.19 -15.87
N GLN A 78 -1.19 8.52 -15.95
CA GLN A 78 -1.13 9.29 -17.20
C GLN A 78 -2.04 8.72 -18.31
N LEU A 79 -3.27 8.33 -17.93
CA LEU A 79 -4.24 7.78 -18.87
C LEU A 79 -4.55 8.81 -19.97
N GLY A 80 -4.43 8.40 -21.23
CA GLY A 80 -4.67 9.26 -22.39
C GLY A 80 -6.15 9.53 -22.69
N GLY A 81 -7.06 8.73 -22.11
CA GLY A 81 -8.50 8.84 -22.29
C GLY A 81 -9.23 7.55 -21.88
N ASP A 82 -10.47 7.40 -22.37
CA ASP A 82 -11.32 6.26 -22.04
C ASP A 82 -10.72 4.92 -22.48
N LEU A 83 -10.79 3.93 -21.60
CA LEU A 83 -10.42 2.55 -21.90
C LEU A 83 -11.66 1.72 -22.21
N ARG A 84 -11.62 0.93 -23.29
CA ARG A 84 -12.74 0.08 -23.75
C ARG A 84 -12.37 -1.39 -23.79
N ARG A 85 -13.31 -2.23 -23.39
CA ARG A 85 -13.22 -3.70 -23.48
C ARG A 85 -13.50 -4.17 -24.91
N PRO A 86 -13.20 -5.43 -25.26
CA PRO A 86 -13.49 -5.99 -26.58
C PRO A 86 -14.98 -5.99 -26.97
N ASP A 87 -15.88 -5.94 -25.99
CA ASP A 87 -17.33 -5.83 -26.17
C ASP A 87 -17.82 -4.36 -26.18
N ASP A 88 -16.90 -3.41 -26.32
CA ASP A 88 -17.14 -1.96 -26.36
C ASP A 88 -17.69 -1.35 -25.06
N SER A 89 -17.77 -2.13 -23.98
CA SER A 89 -18.07 -1.59 -22.66
C SER A 89 -16.91 -0.77 -22.10
N LEU A 90 -17.25 0.29 -21.36
CA LEU A 90 -16.26 1.16 -20.73
C LEU A 90 -15.60 0.46 -19.53
N VAL A 91 -14.32 0.73 -19.35
CA VAL A 91 -13.55 0.35 -18.17
C VAL A 91 -13.65 1.49 -17.17
N ASP A 92 -14.01 1.17 -15.94
CA ASP A 92 -13.92 2.06 -14.79
C ASP A 92 -12.43 2.21 -14.41
N ALA A 93 -11.78 3.21 -14.99
CA ALA A 93 -10.35 3.45 -14.83
C ALA A 93 -10.10 4.37 -13.62
N VAL A 94 -8.84 4.43 -13.16
CA VAL A 94 -8.45 5.40 -12.13
C VAL A 94 -8.20 6.74 -12.83
N ASP A 95 -9.23 7.57 -12.90
CA ASP A 95 -9.22 8.90 -13.53
C ASP A 95 -9.51 10.04 -12.55
N ASP A 96 -9.43 9.76 -11.25
CA ASP A 96 -9.57 10.74 -10.18
C ASP A 96 -8.46 11.82 -10.22
N ASP A 97 -8.79 13.02 -9.72
CA ASP A 97 -7.86 14.16 -9.73
C ASP A 97 -6.63 13.97 -8.83
N TRP A 98 -6.71 13.12 -7.80
CA TRP A 98 -5.58 12.84 -6.91
C TRP A 98 -4.45 12.04 -7.58
N ASP A 99 -4.70 11.40 -8.74
CA ASP A 99 -3.70 10.69 -9.54
C ASP A 99 -3.18 11.51 -10.72
N LYS A 100 -3.60 12.78 -10.86
CA LYS A 100 -3.21 13.64 -11.99
C LYS A 100 -2.11 14.61 -11.58
N PHE A 101 -0.96 14.48 -12.23
CA PHE A 101 0.17 15.39 -12.07
C PHE A 101 0.47 16.11 -13.38
N ALA A 102 0.77 17.41 -13.31
CA ALA A 102 1.07 18.22 -14.49
C ALA A 102 2.38 17.80 -15.17
N SER A 103 3.34 17.28 -14.39
CA SER A 103 4.60 16.77 -14.91
C SER A 103 5.24 15.74 -13.97
N PHE A 104 6.25 15.04 -14.49
CA PHE A 104 7.11 14.19 -13.68
C PHE A 104 7.92 14.95 -12.62
N ALA A 105 8.16 16.25 -12.81
CA ALA A 105 8.84 17.08 -11.81
C ALA A 105 7.89 17.40 -10.64
N ASP A 106 6.62 17.65 -10.93
CA ASP A 106 5.59 17.87 -9.90
C ASP A 106 5.35 16.59 -9.08
N TYR A 107 5.32 15.43 -9.75
CA TYR A 107 5.26 14.14 -9.07
C TYR A 107 6.47 13.92 -8.16
N ASP A 108 7.70 14.20 -8.63
CA ASP A 108 8.91 14.05 -7.83
C ASP A 108 8.93 15.00 -6.62
N ALA A 109 8.46 16.24 -6.80
CA ALA A 109 8.35 17.21 -5.71
C ALA A 109 7.36 16.74 -4.64
N PHE A 110 6.19 16.27 -5.06
CA PHE A 110 5.21 15.62 -4.20
C PHE A 110 5.82 14.42 -3.46
N THR A 111 6.51 13.54 -4.18
CA THR A 111 7.11 12.33 -3.61
C THR A 111 8.22 12.63 -2.60
N ARG A 112 9.08 13.61 -2.89
CA ARG A 112 10.12 14.06 -1.96
C ARG A 112 9.51 14.62 -0.67
N ALA A 113 8.43 15.39 -0.76
CA ALA A 113 7.79 15.99 0.41
C ALA A 113 7.30 14.93 1.41
N TRP A 114 6.48 13.97 0.96
CA TRP A 114 5.96 12.94 1.86
C TRP A 114 7.01 11.94 2.32
N LEU A 115 8.01 11.59 1.49
CA LEU A 115 9.10 10.72 1.92
C LEU A 115 10.00 11.37 2.96
N ALA A 116 10.27 12.67 2.85
CA ALA A 116 11.03 13.42 3.85
C ALA A 116 10.28 13.46 5.20
N ALA A 117 8.97 13.72 5.18
CA ALA A 117 8.14 13.68 6.37
C ALA A 117 8.09 12.26 6.99
N ALA A 118 7.93 11.22 6.17
CA ALA A 118 7.96 9.82 6.61
C ALA A 118 9.31 9.46 7.25
N ARG A 119 10.43 9.87 6.64
CA ARG A 119 11.77 9.64 7.19
C ARG A 119 11.94 10.29 8.57
N ARG A 120 11.40 11.49 8.77
CA ARG A 120 11.51 12.24 10.03
C ARG A 120 10.78 11.52 11.18
N VAL A 121 9.61 10.95 10.91
CA VAL A 121 8.80 10.26 11.93
C VAL A 121 9.26 8.82 12.18
N LEU A 122 9.97 8.20 11.24
CA LEU A 122 10.55 6.88 11.43
C LEU A 122 11.65 6.89 12.50
N LYS A 123 11.62 5.87 13.36
CA LYS A 123 12.73 5.59 14.28
C LYS A 123 13.99 5.20 13.51
N PRO A 124 15.20 5.34 14.10
CA PRO A 124 16.44 4.93 13.45
C PRO A 124 16.48 3.45 13.01
N ASP A 125 15.73 2.58 13.70
CA ASP A 125 15.56 1.16 13.42
C ASP A 125 14.22 0.82 12.73
N GLY A 126 13.47 1.83 12.31
CA GLY A 126 12.20 1.68 11.62
C GLY A 126 12.35 1.31 10.14
N ALA A 127 11.25 0.87 9.52
CA ALA A 127 11.21 0.50 8.11
C ALA A 127 10.08 1.19 7.34
N LEU A 128 10.25 1.28 6.03
CA LEU A 128 9.26 1.84 5.10
C LEU A 128 8.96 0.82 4.00
N TRP A 129 7.68 0.60 3.74
CA TRP A 129 7.20 -0.10 2.55
C TRP A 129 6.50 0.89 1.65
N VAL A 130 6.92 0.96 0.40
CA VAL A 130 6.24 1.73 -0.64
C VAL A 130 5.87 0.79 -1.77
N ILE A 131 4.62 0.83 -2.20
CA ILE A 131 4.14 0.07 -3.36
C ILE A 131 3.97 1.00 -4.56
N GLY A 132 4.11 0.43 -5.74
CA GLY A 132 3.93 1.13 -7.00
C GLY A 132 3.84 0.16 -8.16
N SER A 133 3.64 0.72 -9.35
CA SER A 133 3.75 0.01 -10.62
C SER A 133 4.91 0.58 -11.42
N TYR A 134 5.11 0.10 -12.65
CA TYR A 134 6.18 0.60 -13.51
C TYR A 134 6.07 2.11 -13.81
N HIS A 135 4.88 2.73 -13.65
CA HIS A 135 4.66 4.16 -13.87
C HIS A 135 5.44 5.04 -12.89
N ASN A 136 5.55 4.61 -11.62
CA ASN A 136 6.13 5.45 -10.57
C ASN A 136 7.30 4.80 -9.81
N ILE A 137 7.34 3.47 -9.66
CA ILE A 137 8.19 2.83 -8.65
C ILE A 137 9.68 3.09 -8.85
N PHE A 138 10.12 3.29 -10.11
CA PHE A 138 11.50 3.64 -10.41
C PHE A 138 11.87 5.06 -9.95
N ARG A 139 10.94 6.02 -10.08
CA ARG A 139 11.12 7.39 -9.61
C ARG A 139 11.15 7.43 -8.08
N VAL A 140 10.19 6.78 -7.46
CA VAL A 140 10.13 6.60 -5.99
C VAL A 140 11.41 5.95 -5.48
N GLY A 141 11.86 4.86 -6.11
CA GLY A 141 13.09 4.15 -5.75
C GLY A 141 14.36 5.00 -5.85
N SER A 142 14.45 5.90 -6.84
CA SER A 142 15.55 6.87 -6.94
C SER A 142 15.49 7.88 -5.79
N ILE A 143 14.32 8.45 -5.51
CA ILE A 143 14.14 9.45 -4.46
C ILE A 143 14.41 8.86 -3.07
N LEU A 144 14.00 7.62 -2.82
CA LEU A 144 14.30 6.89 -1.58
C LEU A 144 15.82 6.83 -1.34
N GLN A 145 16.59 6.48 -2.36
CA GLN A 145 18.06 6.41 -2.27
C GLN A 145 18.67 7.81 -2.06
N ASP A 146 18.20 8.82 -2.77
CA ASP A 146 18.63 10.22 -2.58
C ASP A 146 18.40 10.71 -1.14
N LEU A 147 17.31 10.27 -0.51
CA LEU A 147 16.96 10.61 0.88
C LEU A 147 17.69 9.74 1.93
N GLY A 148 18.58 8.84 1.50
CA GLY A 148 19.40 8.02 2.39
C GLY A 148 18.63 6.87 3.04
N PHE A 149 17.58 6.35 2.40
CA PHE A 149 17.04 5.04 2.75
C PHE A 149 17.96 3.93 2.24
N TRP A 150 18.05 2.85 3.02
CA TRP A 150 18.76 1.65 2.59
C TRP A 150 17.75 0.64 2.02
N MET A 151 17.90 0.32 0.73
CA MET A 151 17.03 -0.64 0.06
C MET A 151 17.36 -2.07 0.53
N LEU A 152 16.45 -2.68 1.28
CA LEU A 152 16.60 -4.07 1.74
C LEU A 152 16.22 -5.05 0.63
N ASN A 153 15.01 -4.89 0.08
CA ASN A 153 14.43 -5.78 -0.92
C ASN A 153 13.43 -5.03 -1.80
N ASP A 154 13.27 -5.51 -3.03
CA ASP A 154 12.07 -5.29 -3.84
C ASP A 154 11.22 -6.57 -3.79
N ILE A 155 9.92 -6.43 -3.53
CA ILE A 155 8.99 -7.55 -3.37
C ILE A 155 7.88 -7.41 -4.40
N VAL A 156 7.78 -8.42 -5.27
CA VAL A 156 6.82 -8.42 -6.39
C VAL A 156 5.48 -9.00 -5.97
N TRP A 157 4.42 -8.18 -6.06
CA TRP A 157 3.04 -8.67 -5.97
C TRP A 157 2.58 -9.28 -7.31
N ARG A 158 2.64 -10.60 -7.42
CA ARG A 158 2.06 -11.35 -8.55
C ARG A 158 0.54 -11.46 -8.41
N LYS A 159 -0.21 -10.56 -9.05
CA LYS A 159 -1.69 -10.62 -9.13
C LYS A 159 -2.11 -11.86 -9.93
N ALA A 160 -3.00 -12.69 -9.36
CA ALA A 160 -3.43 -13.95 -9.99
C ALA A 160 -4.45 -13.75 -11.13
N ASN A 161 -5.20 -12.65 -11.10
CA ASN A 161 -6.29 -12.31 -12.00
C ASN A 161 -6.26 -10.81 -12.36
N PRO A 162 -5.14 -10.27 -12.88
CA PRO A 162 -5.07 -8.86 -13.23
C PRO A 162 -6.07 -8.55 -14.36
N MET A 163 -6.53 -7.30 -14.39
CA MET A 163 -7.21 -6.79 -15.58
C MET A 163 -6.26 -6.95 -16.79
N PRO A 164 -6.71 -7.55 -17.91
CA PRO A 164 -5.87 -7.69 -19.09
C PRO A 164 -5.61 -6.33 -19.72
N ASN A 165 -4.56 -6.23 -20.54
CA ASN A 165 -4.34 -5.03 -21.33
C ASN A 165 -5.47 -4.86 -22.35
N PHE A 166 -6.19 -3.76 -22.24
CA PHE A 166 -7.20 -3.34 -23.22
C PHE A 166 -6.56 -2.46 -24.29
N ARG A 167 -7.28 -2.22 -25.39
CA ARG A 167 -6.83 -1.30 -26.43
C ARG A 167 -7.23 0.12 -26.01
N GLY A 168 -6.24 1.00 -25.82
CA GLY A 168 -6.39 2.39 -25.44
C GLY A 168 -5.03 3.00 -25.11
#